data_AF-A0A9E6DXF9-F1
#
_entry.id   AF-A0A9E6DXF9-F1
#
_cell.length_a   1.000
_cell.length_b   1.000
_cell.length_c   1.000
_cell.angle_alpha   90.00
_cell.angle_beta   90.00
_cell.angle_gamma   90.00
#
_symmetry.space_group_name_H-M   'P 1'
#
loop_
_entity.id
_entity.type
_entity.pdbx_description
1 polymer ?
#
loop_
_entity_poly.entity_id
_entity_poly.type
_entity_poly.pdbx_seq_one_letter_code
_entity_poly.pdbx_strand_id
1 'polypeptide(L)' 'MAKIIGYARVSTNDQNLDLQIDALKKDGCTKRNIFLDKVSGTKKDRPGLEACLAILEPGDTLLVSRRFH' A
#
# COMPACT_ATOMS: atom_id res chain seq x y z
N MET A 1 16.97 11.59 -2.56
CA MET A 1 16.60 10.59 -3.58
C MET A 1 15.12 10.32 -3.39
N ALA A 2 14.31 10.47 -4.44
CA ALA A 2 12.87 10.22 -4.38
C ALA A 2 12.61 8.77 -3.93
N LYS A 3 11.79 8.60 -2.90
CA LYS A 3 11.39 7.30 -2.37
C LYS A 3 10.05 6.92 -3.00
N ILE A 4 9.91 5.62 -3.24
CA ILE A 4 8.67 5.04 -3.74
C ILE A 4 8.00 4.30 -2.58
N ILE A 5 6.85 4.80 -2.15
CA ILE A 5 6.06 4.24 -1.06
C ILE A 5 4.87 3.50 -1.66
N GLY A 6 4.72 2.23 -1.31
CA GLY A 6 3.60 1.41 -1.75
C GLY A 6 2.52 1.35 -0.68
N TYR A 7 1.26 1.52 -1.06
CA TYR A 7 0.11 1.32 -0.20
C TYR A 7 -0.87 0.35 -0.87
N ALA A 8 -1.20 -0.73 -0.19
CA ALA A 8 -2.20 -1.69 -0.64
C ALA A 8 -3.29 -1.88 0.43
N ARG A 9 -4.54 -1.93 -0.02
CA ARG A 9 -5.70 -2.20 0.84
C ARG A 9 -6.31 -3.55 0.45
N VAL A 10 -6.34 -4.49 1.40
CA VAL A 10 -6.90 -5.83 1.23
C VAL A 10 -8.13 -6.04 2.11
N SER A 11 -9.16 -6.65 1.55
CA SER A 11 -10.30 -7.15 2.31
C SER A 11 -10.01 -8.59 2.73
N THR A 12 -9.81 -8.84 4.03
CA THR A 12 -9.53 -10.11 4.75
C THR A 12 -9.33 -11.41 3.95
N ASN A 13 -8.51 -11.45 2.90
CA ASN A 13 -8.26 -12.69 2.16
C ASN A 13 -6.81 -12.73 1.68
N ASP A 14 -6.06 -13.66 2.25
CA ASP A 14 -4.61 -13.79 2.15
C ASP A 14 -4.15 -14.07 0.70
N GLN A 15 -5.00 -14.72 -0.09
CA GLN A 15 -4.66 -15.19 -1.44
C GLN A 15 -4.34 -14.08 -2.45
N ASN A 16 -4.77 -12.84 -2.20
CA ASN A 16 -4.51 -11.72 -3.11
C ASN A 16 -3.36 -10.81 -2.66
N LEU A 17 -2.85 -11.03 -1.44
CA LEU A 17 -1.88 -10.15 -0.80
C LEU A 17 -0.51 -10.26 -1.50
N ASP A 18 -0.09 -11.48 -1.83
CA ASP A 18 1.19 -11.73 -2.50
C ASP A 18 1.25 -11.10 -3.91
N LEU A 19 0.17 -11.22 -4.69
CA LEU A 19 0.04 -10.59 -6.01
C LEU A 19 0.12 -9.06 -5.95
N GLN A 20 -0.47 -8.43 -4.93
CA GLN A 20 -0.39 -6.98 -4.75
C GLN A 20 1.00 -6.53 -4.32
N ILE A 21 1.65 -7.29 -3.43
CA ILE A 21 3.04 -7.03 -3.04
C ILE A 21 3.96 -7.16 -4.25
N ASP A 22 3.77 -8.19 -5.09
CA ASP A 22 4.58 -8.39 -6.28
C ASP A 22 4.42 -7.23 -7.26
N ALA A 23 3.18 -6.81 -7.54
CA ALA A 23 2.91 -5.64 -8.38
C ALA A 23 3.60 -4.37 -7.85
N LEU A 24 3.51 -4.10 -6.54
CA LEU A 24 4.17 -2.94 -5.92
C LEU A 24 5.69 -3.03 -6.01
N LYS A 25 6.28 -4.21 -5.79
CA LYS A 25 7.72 -4.42 -5.96
C LYS A 25 8.16 -4.20 -7.40
N LYS A 26 7.35 -4.65 -8.36
CA LYS A 26 7.64 -4.53 -9.79
C LYS A 26 7.68 -3.06 -10.25
N ASP A 27 6.89 -2.21 -9.59
CA ASP A 27 6.88 -0.76 -9.76
C ASP A 27 8.04 -0.04 -9.02
N GLY A 28 8.91 -0.80 -8.33
CA GLY A 28 10.07 -0.23 -7.63
C GLY A 28 9.82 0.10 -6.16
N CYS A 29 8.67 -0.26 -5.58
CA CYS A 29 8.48 -0.15 -4.13
C CYS A 29 9.34 -1.20 -3.40
N THR A 30 10.19 -0.74 -2.48
CA THR A 30 10.87 -1.63 -1.54
C THR A 30 9.87 -2.24 -0.57
N LYS A 31 10.03 -3.54 -0.25
CA LYS A 31 9.17 -4.26 0.71
C LYS A 31 9.04 -3.57 2.07
N ARG A 32 10.04 -2.77 2.47
CA ARG A 32 10.05 -1.97 3.71
C ARG A 32 9.21 -0.70 3.65
N ASN A 33 8.89 -0.24 2.45
CA ASN A 33 8.09 0.95 2.16
C ASN A 33 6.68 0.56 1.64
N ILE A 34 6.29 -0.71 1.79
CA ILE A 34 4.96 -1.20 1.45
C ILE A 34 4.11 -1.24 2.73
N PHE A 35 3.03 -0.47 2.73
CA PHE A 35 2.05 -0.42 3.80
C PHE A 35 0.79 -1.16 3.36
N LEU A 36 0.26 -1.96 4.29
CA LEU A 36 -0.83 -2.88 4.05
C LEU A 36 -1.96 -2.52 5.00
N ASP A 37 -3.14 -2.25 4.46
CA ASP A 37 -4.33 -1.96 5.24
C ASP A 37 -5.30 -3.14 5.13
N LYS A 38 -5.49 -3.85 6.25
CA LYS A 38 -6.39 -5.01 6.32
C LYS A 38 -7.73 -4.57 6.86
N VAL A 39 -8.72 -4.46 5.98
CA VAL A 39 -10.08 -4.11 6.35
C VAL A 39 -10.94 -5.37 6.34
N SER A 40 -11.66 -5.62 7.44
CA SER A 40 -12.69 -6.65 7.48
C SER A 40 -14.04 -5.95 7.44
N GLY A 41 -14.72 -6.00 6.29
CA GLY A 41 -16.02 -5.34 6.07
C GLY A 41 -15.91 -3.85 5.70
N THR A 42 -16.98 -3.10 5.95
CA THR A 42 -17.18 -1.70 5.52
C THR A 42 -16.34 -0.66 6.29
N LYS A 43 -15.39 -1.09 7.12
CA LYS A 43 -14.57 -0.20 7.94
C LYS A 43 -13.78 0.78 7.05
N LYS A 44 -13.92 2.06 7.36
CA LYS A 44 -13.35 3.16 6.59
C LYS A 44 -11.97 3.58 7.07
N ASP A 45 -11.56 3.18 8.27
CA ASP A 45 -10.23 3.47 8.81
C ASP A 45 -9.14 3.02 7.85
N ARG A 46 -8.15 3.91 7.64
CA ARG A 46 -7.00 3.70 6.76
C ARG A 46 -5.70 4.09 7.48
N PRO A 47 -5.40 3.48 8.65
CA PRO A 47 -4.19 3.81 9.39
C PRO A 47 -2.92 3.62 8.55
N GLY A 48 -2.91 2.67 7.62
CA GLY A 48 -1.76 2.46 6.73
C GLY A 48 -1.55 3.60 5.74
N LEU A 49 -2.63 4.24 5.27
CA LEU A 49 -2.53 5.38 4.35
C LEU A 49 -2.05 6.64 5.08
N GLU A 50 -2.56 6.86 6.29
CA GLU A 50 -2.13 7.97 7.14
C GLU A 50 -0.65 7.85 7.49
N ALA A 51 -0.17 6.64 7.81
CA ALA A 51 1.24 6.37 8.02
C ALA A 51 2.09 6.70 6.78
N CYS A 52 1.64 6.30 5.58
CA CYS A 52 2.32 6.68 4.33
C CYS A 52 2.40 8.20 4.18
N LEU A 53 1.29 8.90 4.38
CA LEU A 53 1.22 10.37 4.26
C LEU A 53 2.10 11.08 5.28
N ALA A 54 2.26 10.52 6.48
CA ALA A 54 3.12 11.08 7.52
C ALA A 54 4.62 10.96 7.19
N ILE A 55 5.02 9.95 6.42
CA ILE A 55 6.43 9.73 6.01
C ILE A 55 6.76 10.27 4.62
N LEU A 56 5.74 10.69 3.86
CA LEU A 56 5.87 11.19 2.49
C LEU A 56 6.56 12.55 2.51
N GLU A 57 7.67 12.66 1.80
CA GLU A 57 8.39 13.92 1.62
C GLU A 57 8.08 14.51 0.22
N PRO A 58 8.17 15.84 0.06
CA PRO A 58 8.00 16.46 -1.25
C PRO A 58 9.02 15.91 -2.26
N GLY A 59 8.52 15.28 -3.33
CA GLY A 59 9.32 14.61 -4.36
C GLY A 59 9.26 13.08 -4.31
N ASP A 60 8.64 12.50 -3.28
CA ASP A 60 8.37 11.07 -3.21
C ASP A 60 7.13 10.68 -4.01
N THR A 61 7.07 9.40 -4.41
CA THR A 61 5.96 8.83 -5.19
C THR A 61 5.18 7.84 -4.32
N LEU A 62 3.88 8.07 -4.17
CA LEU A 62 2.96 7.14 -3.52
C LEU A 62 2.24 6.27 -4.56
N LEU A 63 2.52 4.98 -4.55
CA LEU A 63 1.84 3.97 -5.35
C LEU A 63 0.69 3.36 -4.54
N VAL A 64 -0.54 3.55 -5.00
CA VAL A 64 -1.74 2.99 -4.37
C VAL A 64 -2.26 1.83 -5.19
N SER A 65 -2.13 0.61 -4.66
CA SER A 65 -2.75 -0.59 -5.23
C SER A 65 -4.17 -0.76 -4.68
N ARG A 66 -5.15 -0.23 -5.42
CA ARG A 66 -6.58 -0.47 -5.19
C ARG A 66 -7.08 -1.44 -6.25
N ARG A 67 -7.18 -2.73 -5.92
CA ARG A 67 -7.93 -3.66 -6.77
C ARG A 67 -9.40 -3.54 -6.42
N PHE A 68 -10.17 -2.90 -7.29
CA PHE A 68 -11.61 -3.09 -7.32
C PHE A 68 -11.87 -4.48 -7.87
N HIS A 69 -12.70 -5.26 -7.18
CA HIS A 69 -13.40 -6.39 -7.78
C HIS A 69 -14.83 -5.92 -8.03
#